data_AF-A0A5C7KU49-F1
#
_entry.id   AF-A0A5C7KU49-F1
#
_cell.length_a   1.000
_cell.length_b   1.000
_cell.length_c   1.000
_cell.angle_alpha   90.00
_cell.angle_beta   90.00
_cell.angle_gamma   90.00
#
_symmetry.space_group_name_H-M   'P 1'
#
loop_
_entity.id
_entity.type
_entity.pdbx_description
1 polymer ?
#
loop_
_entity_poly.entity_id
_entity_poly.type
_entity_poly.pdbx_seq_one_letter_code
_entity_poly.pdbx_strand_id
1 'polypeptide(L)'
;MATQNTYQSFAKDLLELLGSDSAVRLTVPSFMPLSIEDIGKSGEGNRLISLCHYGEQNGDLMRDPDIVFMFHVLPDGLAAEPVSFRNDYMGICQEVYKYDAAGKRTHVVPRLKRELQELSITWFRNLHEQGFFSPEAKRKILF
;
A
#
# COMPACT_ATOMS: atom_id res chain seq x y z
N MET A 1 6.17 19.08 10.18
CA MET A 1 6.61 19.41 8.80
C MET A 1 7.26 18.22 8.07
N ALA A 2 7.83 17.22 8.75
CA ALA A 2 8.43 16.05 8.07
C ALA A 2 7.42 15.04 7.46
N THR A 3 6.19 14.96 7.98
CA THR A 3 5.17 13.99 7.58
C THR A 3 4.54 14.23 6.21
N GLN A 4 4.43 15.48 5.78
CA GLN A 4 3.74 15.84 4.52
C GLN A 4 4.55 15.39 3.29
N ASN A 5 5.87 15.59 3.31
CA ASN A 5 6.77 15.10 2.27
C ASN A 5 6.78 13.57 2.16
N THR A 6 6.62 12.85 3.28
CA THR A 6 6.63 11.37 3.27
C THR A 6 5.41 10.80 2.53
N TYR A 7 4.20 11.24 2.89
CA TYR A 7 2.99 10.71 2.24
C TYR A 7 2.89 11.12 0.77
N GLN A 8 3.43 12.28 0.39
CA GLN A 8 3.57 12.66 -1.01
C GLN A 8 4.54 11.73 -1.76
N SER A 9 5.65 11.33 -1.14
CA SER A 9 6.57 10.33 -1.71
C SER A 9 5.88 8.99 -1.93
N PHE A 10 5.10 8.51 -0.96
CA PHE A 10 4.33 7.27 -1.12
C PHE A 10 3.33 7.38 -2.26
N ALA A 11 2.62 8.50 -2.38
CA ALA A 11 1.68 8.71 -3.47
C ALA A 11 2.38 8.64 -4.83
N LYS A 12 3.54 9.30 -4.97
CA LYS A 12 4.34 9.25 -6.19
C LYS A 12 4.75 7.82 -6.54
N ASP A 13 5.35 7.11 -5.58
CA ASP A 13 5.86 5.75 -5.78
C ASP A 13 4.72 4.79 -6.15
N LEU A 14 3.58 4.86 -5.47
CA LEU A 14 2.41 4.03 -5.78
C LEU A 14 1.86 4.31 -7.19
N LEU A 15 1.78 5.58 -7.60
CA LEU A 15 1.32 5.96 -8.93
C LEU A 15 2.31 5.55 -10.03
N GLU A 16 3.61 5.58 -9.75
CA GLU A 16 4.65 5.10 -10.66
C GLU A 16 4.54 3.57 -10.85
N LEU A 17 4.45 2.80 -9.76
CA LEU A 17 4.30 1.36 -9.82
C LEU A 17 2.98 0.96 -10.50
N LEU A 18 1.87 1.59 -10.13
CA LEU A 18 0.55 1.26 -10.68
C LEU A 18 0.40 1.72 -12.13
N GLY A 19 0.99 2.85 -12.52
CA GLY A 19 0.83 3.44 -13.85
C GLY A 19 -0.62 3.84 -14.14
N SER A 20 -1.09 3.58 -15.37
CA SER A 20 -2.47 3.85 -15.80
C SER A 20 -3.45 2.71 -15.56
N ASP A 21 -2.97 1.57 -15.06
CA ASP A 21 -3.76 0.35 -14.89
C ASP A 21 -4.47 0.33 -13.53
N SER A 22 -5.48 -0.53 -13.38
CA SER A 22 -6.18 -0.72 -12.10
C SER A 22 -5.52 -1.77 -11.20
N ALA A 23 -4.81 -2.73 -11.78
CA ALA A 23 -4.14 -3.78 -11.05
C ALA A 23 -2.94 -4.32 -11.84
N VAL A 24 -1.77 -4.32 -11.20
CA VAL A 24 -0.53 -4.82 -11.80
C VAL A 24 0.24 -5.70 -10.85
N ARG A 25 0.96 -6.66 -11.42
CA ARG A 25 1.95 -7.46 -10.73
C ARG A 25 3.33 -7.20 -11.30
N LEU A 26 4.27 -6.90 -10.42
CA LEU A 26 5.69 -6.77 -10.71
C LEU A 26 6.43 -8.00 -10.19
N THR A 27 7.36 -8.51 -10.98
CA THR A 27 8.23 -9.62 -10.58
C THR A 27 9.68 -9.23 -10.81
N VAL A 28 10.47 -9.31 -9.74
CA VAL A 28 11.92 -9.23 -9.79
C VAL A 28 12.50 -10.60 -9.38
N PRO A 29 13.51 -11.14 -10.08
CA PRO A 29 14.12 -12.41 -9.71
C PRO A 29 14.55 -12.45 -8.23
N SER A 30 14.30 -13.58 -7.57
CA SER A 30 14.66 -13.84 -6.15
C SER A 30 13.84 -13.08 -5.10
N PHE A 31 12.85 -12.26 -5.50
CA PHE A 31 11.92 -11.61 -4.58
C PHE A 31 10.49 -12.10 -4.80
N MET A 32 9.65 -12.01 -3.75
CA MET A 32 8.22 -12.28 -3.87
C MET A 32 7.58 -11.29 -4.86
N PRO A 33 6.65 -11.73 -5.72
CA PRO A 33 5.94 -10.81 -6.59
C PRO A 33 5.23 -9.71 -5.79
N LEU A 34 5.24 -8.50 -6.32
CA LEU A 34 4.58 -7.34 -5.74
C LEU A 34 3.35 -7.02 -6.57
N SER A 35 2.18 -6.96 -5.95
CA SER A 35 0.93 -6.54 -6.59
C SER A 35 0.55 -5.15 -6.11
N ILE A 36 0.10 -4.31 -7.03
CA ILE A 36 -0.38 -2.96 -6.77
C ILE A 36 -1.76 -2.85 -7.39
N GLU A 37 -2.76 -2.56 -6.56
CA GLU A 37 -4.17 -2.65 -6.97
C GLU A 37 -4.95 -1.44 -6.45
N ASP A 38 -5.69 -0.78 -7.34
CA ASP A 38 -6.75 0.15 -6.98
C ASP A 38 -7.96 -0.65 -6.48
N ILE A 39 -8.21 -0.59 -5.18
CA ILE A 39 -9.27 -1.36 -4.53
C ILE A 39 -10.54 -0.53 -4.30
N GLY A 40 -10.65 0.61 -5.00
CA GLY A 40 -11.81 1.48 -4.97
C GLY A 40 -11.66 2.66 -4.01
N LYS A 41 -12.72 2.96 -3.26
CA LYS A 41 -12.81 4.17 -2.44
C LYS A 41 -13.27 3.85 -1.02
N SER A 42 -12.72 4.58 -0.06
CA SER A 42 -13.24 4.62 1.32
C SER A 42 -14.68 5.16 1.37
N GLY A 43 -15.36 5.00 2.50
CA GLY A 43 -16.70 5.56 2.73
C GLY A 43 -16.78 7.09 2.59
N GLU A 44 -15.65 7.77 2.68
CA GLU A 44 -15.53 9.22 2.48
C GLU A 44 -15.11 9.61 1.05
N GLY A 45 -15.02 8.64 0.14
CA GLY A 45 -14.74 8.86 -1.27
C GLY A 45 -13.25 8.94 -1.64
N ASN A 46 -12.33 8.79 -0.68
CA ASN A 46 -10.89 8.78 -0.92
C ASN A 46 -10.46 7.47 -1.60
N ARG A 47 -9.63 7.56 -2.64
CA ARG A 47 -9.09 6.40 -3.38
C ARG A 47 -8.20 5.54 -2.47
N LEU A 48 -8.27 4.23 -2.64
CA LEU A 48 -7.50 3.24 -1.89
C LEU A 48 -6.65 2.40 -2.84
N ILE A 49 -5.36 2.30 -2.56
CA ILE A 49 -4.43 1.41 -3.28
C ILE A 49 -3.85 0.40 -2.30
N SER A 50 -3.97 -0.90 -2.61
CA SER A 50 -3.25 -1.98 -1.94
C SER A 50 -1.87 -2.16 -2.59
N LEU A 51 -0.85 -2.30 -1.74
CA LEU A 51 0.50 -2.71 -2.11
C LEU A 51 0.80 -3.99 -1.36
N CYS A 52 1.00 -5.09 -2.08
CA CYS A 52 1.01 -6.42 -1.49
C CYS A 52 2.08 -7.33 -2.08
N HIS A 53 2.90 -7.94 -1.24
CA HIS A 53 3.64 -9.15 -1.62
C HIS A 53 2.78 -10.38 -1.39
N TYR A 54 2.85 -11.33 -2.34
CA TYR A 54 2.18 -12.63 -2.21
C TYR A 54 3.19 -13.75 -2.12
N GLY A 55 3.16 -14.48 -1.01
CA GLY A 55 3.72 -15.82 -0.88
C GLY A 55 2.67 -16.90 -1.15
N GLU A 56 3.07 -18.16 -0.98
CA GLU A 56 2.16 -19.31 -1.05
C GLU A 56 2.33 -20.16 0.22
N GLN A 57 1.22 -20.69 0.74
CA GLN A 57 1.23 -21.71 1.80
C GLN A 57 0.15 -22.74 1.51
N ASN A 58 0.52 -24.01 1.37
CA ASN A 58 -0.41 -25.11 1.07
C ASN A 58 -1.29 -24.87 -0.18
N GLY A 59 -0.78 -24.12 -1.17
CA GLY A 59 -1.54 -23.75 -2.38
C GLY A 59 -2.38 -22.48 -2.26
N ASP A 60 -2.49 -21.89 -1.06
CA ASP A 60 -3.17 -20.61 -0.85
C ASP A 60 -2.21 -19.43 -1.00
N LEU A 61 -2.66 -18.36 -1.66
CA LEU A 61 -1.93 -17.10 -1.72
C LEU A 61 -1.99 -16.38 -0.37
N MET A 62 -0.82 -16.02 0.16
CA MET A 62 -0.66 -15.43 1.47
C MET A 62 -0.07 -14.03 1.35
N ARG A 63 -0.72 -13.01 1.94
CA ARG A 63 -0.23 -11.62 1.93
C ARG A 63 0.90 -11.44 2.94
N ASP A 64 2.06 -10.93 2.51
CA ASP A 64 3.22 -10.67 3.38
C ASP A 64 4.21 -9.62 2.85
N PRO A 65 4.04 -8.33 3.22
CA PRO A 65 2.83 -7.75 3.80
C PRO A 65 1.88 -7.24 2.71
N ASP A 66 0.62 -6.97 3.11
CA ASP A 66 -0.30 -6.07 2.40
C ASP A 66 -0.48 -4.79 3.22
N ILE A 67 -0.28 -3.64 2.57
CA ILE A 67 -0.57 -2.32 3.14
C ILE A 67 -1.50 -1.57 2.19
N VAL A 68 -2.62 -1.11 2.73
CA VAL A 68 -3.54 -0.23 1.99
C VAL A 68 -3.19 1.22 2.27
N PHE A 69 -3.08 2.00 1.21
CA PHE A 69 -2.84 3.43 1.24
C PHE A 69 -4.07 4.21 0.80
N MET A 70 -4.49 5.17 1.62
CA MET A 70 -5.58 6.09 1.31
C MET A 70 -5.03 7.40 0.77
N PHE A 71 -5.50 7.78 -0.42
CA PHE A 71 -5.08 8.99 -1.11
C PHE A 71 -5.90 10.19 -0.66
N HIS A 72 -5.21 11.29 -0.37
CA HIS A 72 -5.77 12.59 -0.07
C HIS A 72 -5.33 13.61 -1.11
N VAL A 73 -6.25 14.47 -1.52
CA VAL A 73 -5.92 15.64 -2.35
C VAL A 73 -5.59 16.80 -1.42
N LEU A 74 -4.34 17.25 -1.45
CA LEU A 74 -3.85 18.40 -0.70
C LEU A 74 -3.63 19.59 -1.65
N PRO A 75 -3.56 20.83 -1.14
CA PRO A 75 -3.27 22.00 -1.99
C PRO A 75 -1.97 21.90 -2.79
N ASP A 76 -0.98 21.15 -2.28
CA ASP A 76 0.37 21.00 -2.82
C ASP A 76 0.61 19.66 -3.53
N GLY A 77 -0.42 18.81 -3.68
CA GLY A 77 -0.33 17.56 -4.43
C GLY A 77 -1.12 16.42 -3.81
N LEU A 78 -0.83 15.20 -4.27
CA LEU A 78 -1.42 13.98 -3.72
C LEU A 78 -0.57 13.44 -2.57
N ALA A 79 -1.22 12.95 -1.53
CA ALA A 79 -0.58 12.27 -0.42
C ALA A 79 -1.25 10.91 -0.18
N ALA A 80 -0.46 9.88 0.09
CA ALA A 80 -0.94 8.53 0.35
C ALA A 80 -0.57 8.12 1.78
N GLU A 81 -1.58 7.94 2.61
CA GLU A 81 -1.44 7.55 4.01
C GLU A 81 -1.64 6.03 4.16
N PRO A 82 -0.75 5.27 4.82
CA PRO A 82 -1.00 3.87 5.13
C PRO A 82 -2.12 3.76 6.18
N VAL A 83 -3.18 3.01 5.87
CA VAL A 83 -4.39 2.91 6.70
C VAL A 83 -4.72 1.50 7.18
N SER A 84 -4.15 0.48 6.55
CA SER A 84 -4.33 -0.93 6.94
C SER A 84 -3.03 -1.70 6.77
N PHE A 85 -2.83 -2.73 7.59
CA PHE A 85 -1.74 -3.69 7.48
C PHE A 85 -2.27 -5.10 7.67
N ARG A 86 -1.86 -6.02 6.80
CA ARG A 86 -2.19 -7.44 6.88
C ARG A 86 -0.97 -8.31 6.60
N ASN A 87 -0.83 -9.36 7.41
CA ASN A 87 0.13 -10.44 7.21
C ASN A 87 -0.57 -11.76 7.51
N ASP A 88 -0.77 -12.59 6.49
CA ASP A 88 -1.54 -13.83 6.60
C ASP A 88 -0.76 -14.93 7.35
N TYR A 89 0.58 -14.98 7.24
CA TYR A 89 1.41 -15.96 7.96
C TYR A 89 1.39 -15.74 9.49
N MET A 90 1.29 -14.48 9.91
CA MET A 90 1.24 -14.10 11.33
C MET A 90 -0.20 -13.99 11.86
N GLY A 91 -1.22 -14.12 11.01
CA GLY A 91 -2.63 -13.91 11.39
C GLY A 91 -2.92 -12.46 11.83
N ILE A 92 -2.17 -11.48 11.30
CA ILE A 92 -2.29 -10.07 11.68
C ILE A 92 -3.17 -9.34 10.67
N CYS A 93 -4.15 -8.59 11.17
CA CYS A 93 -4.94 -7.63 10.41
C CYS A 93 -5.22 -6.41 11.30
N GLN A 94 -4.80 -5.22 10.86
CA GLN A 94 -4.84 -4.00 11.66
C GLN A 94 -5.32 -2.81 10.83
N GLU A 95 -6.24 -2.04 11.39
CA GLU A 95 -6.83 -0.85 10.76
C GLU A 95 -6.51 0.40 11.59
N VAL A 96 -5.99 1.45 10.94
CA VAL A 96 -5.68 2.74 11.57
C VAL A 96 -6.94 3.46 12.03
N TYR A 97 -8.03 3.31 11.27
CA TYR A 97 -9.30 3.97 11.51
C TYR A 97 -10.39 2.97 11.88
N LYS A 98 -11.27 3.39 12.80
CA LYS A 98 -12.55 2.72 13.01
C LYS A 98 -13.65 3.47 12.28
N TYR A 99 -14.60 2.73 11.75
CA TYR A 99 -15.72 3.27 10.98
C TYR A 99 -17.05 2.93 11.68
N ASP A 100 -18.04 3.81 11.56
CA ASP A 100 -19.41 3.48 11.93
C ASP A 100 -20.12 2.71 10.80
N ALA A 101 -21.38 2.34 11.03
CA ALA A 101 -22.20 1.62 10.05
C ALA A 101 -22.45 2.40 8.74
N ALA A 102 -22.28 3.73 8.75
CA ALA A 102 -22.39 4.57 7.56
C ALA A 102 -21.04 4.73 6.82
N GLY A 103 -19.97 4.09 7.31
CA GLY A 103 -18.64 4.19 6.73
C GLY A 103 -17.90 5.48 7.07
N LYS A 104 -18.36 6.24 8.07
CA LYS A 104 -17.69 7.45 8.53
C LYS A 104 -16.63 7.11 9.57
N ARG A 105 -15.46 7.75 9.47
CA ARG A 105 -14.38 7.58 10.46
C ARG A 105 -14.82 8.13 11.82
N THR A 106 -14.66 7.31 12.87
CA THR A 106 -15.02 7.68 14.24
C THR A 106 -13.81 7.82 15.15
N HIS A 107 -12.78 7.00 14.94
CA HIS A 107 -11.60 6.96 15.79
C HIS A 107 -10.36 6.70 14.94
N VAL A 108 -9.22 7.21 15.43
CA VAL A 108 -7.89 6.93 14.90
C VAL A 108 -7.08 6.20 15.98
N VAL A 109 -6.22 5.26 15.57
CA VAL A 109 -5.21 4.62 16.44
C VAL A 109 -3.85 5.28 16.16
N PRO A 110 -3.45 6.34 16.90
CA PRO A 110 -2.31 7.17 16.51
C PRO A 110 -0.97 6.42 16.53
N ARG A 111 -0.84 5.45 17.44
CA ARG A 111 0.34 4.60 17.54
C ARG A 111 0.53 3.77 16.27
N LEU A 112 -0.51 3.07 15.84
CA LEU A 112 -0.49 2.25 14.63
C LEU A 112 -0.22 3.10 13.38
N LYS A 113 -0.86 4.28 13.28
CA LYS A 113 -0.60 5.21 12.17
C LYS A 113 0.88 5.56 12.02
N ARG A 114 1.56 5.83 13.15
CA ARG A 114 3.00 6.12 13.15
C ARG A 114 3.83 4.89 12.81
N GLU A 115 3.51 3.74 13.40
CA GLU A 115 4.22 2.47 13.13
C GLU A 115 4.12 2.07 11.65
N LEU A 116 2.94 2.19 11.03
CA LEU A 116 2.77 1.92 9.59
C LEU A 116 3.48 2.93 8.72
N GLN A 117 3.56 4.21 9.12
CA GLN A 117 4.37 5.17 8.39
C GLN A 117 5.87 4.78 8.40
N GLU A 118 6.43 4.43 9.56
CA GLU A 118 7.83 4.03 9.70
C GLU A 118 8.15 2.74 8.94
N LEU A 119 7.24 1.76 9.01
CA LEU A 119 7.29 0.53 8.22
C LEU A 119 7.29 0.84 6.72
N SER A 120 6.36 1.66 6.23
CA SER A 120 6.26 2.01 4.82
C SER A 120 7.50 2.77 4.34
N ILE A 121 8.08 3.68 5.13
CA ILE A 121 9.34 4.36 4.77
C ILE A 121 10.44 3.32 4.49
N THR A 122 10.58 2.35 5.40
CA THR A 122 11.59 1.30 5.27
C THR A 122 11.28 0.39 4.09
N TRP A 123 10.02 0.02 3.90
CA TRP A 123 9.62 -0.90 2.85
C TRP A 123 9.76 -0.30 1.46
N PHE A 124 9.33 0.94 1.22
CA PHE A 124 9.55 1.61 -0.07
C PHE A 124 11.04 1.71 -0.42
N ARG A 125 11.91 2.05 0.54
CA ARG A 125 13.36 2.02 0.31
C ARG A 125 13.82 0.63 -0.13
N ASN A 126 13.37 -0.42 0.54
CA ASN A 126 13.70 -1.79 0.14
C ASN A 126 13.18 -2.12 -1.26
N LEU A 127 11.97 -1.70 -1.62
CA LEU A 127 11.41 -1.93 -2.97
C LEU A 127 12.26 -1.26 -4.07
N HIS A 128 12.76 -0.05 -3.81
CA HIS A 128 13.74 0.62 -4.67
C HIS A 128 15.04 -0.18 -4.79
N GLU A 129 15.64 -0.57 -3.67
CA GLU A 129 16.89 -1.35 -3.62
C GLU A 129 16.76 -2.74 -4.26
N GLN A 130 15.58 -3.35 -4.16
CA GLN A 130 15.24 -4.64 -4.76
C GLN A 130 14.96 -4.54 -6.25
N GLY A 131 14.89 -3.34 -6.83
CA GLY A 131 14.70 -3.14 -8.26
C GLY A 131 13.25 -3.19 -8.75
N PHE A 132 12.25 -3.05 -7.87
CA PHE A 132 10.84 -2.99 -8.30
C PHE A 132 10.50 -1.75 -9.13
N PHE A 133 11.30 -0.69 -8.99
CA PHE A 133 11.20 0.54 -9.78
C PHE A 133 12.13 0.54 -11.00
N SER A 134 12.86 -0.55 -11.24
CA SER A 134 13.81 -0.62 -12.34
C SER A 134 13.16 -1.15 -13.62
N PRO A 135 13.68 -0.82 -14.82
CA PRO A 135 13.17 -1.35 -16.08
C PRO A 135 13.22 -2.88 -16.20
N GLU A 136 14.04 -3.54 -15.39
CA GLU A 136 14.19 -5.00 -15.36
C GLU A 136 13.04 -5.70 -14.64
N ALA A 137 12.24 -4.97 -13.84
CA ALA A 137 11.05 -5.51 -13.20
C ALA A 137 10.02 -5.93 -14.26
N LYS A 138 9.63 -7.21 -14.24
CA LYS A 138 8.63 -7.72 -15.18
C LYS A 138 7.24 -7.29 -14.73
N ARG A 139 6.59 -6.46 -15.55
CA ARG A 139 5.21 -5.98 -15.34
C ARG A 139 4.19 -6.88 -16.03
N LYS A 140 3.13 -7.22 -15.31
CA LYS A 140 1.94 -7.92 -15.83
C LYS A 140 0.67 -7.18 -15.37
N ILE A 141 -0.23 -6.87 -16.30
CA ILE A 141 -1.56 -6.33 -15.99
C ILE A 141 -2.45 -7.51 -15.57
N LEU A 142 -3.25 -7.32 -14.51
CA LEU A 142 -4.08 -8.38 -13.95
C LEU A 142 -5.51 -8.41 -14.52
N PHE A 143 -6.03 -7.29 -15.03
CA PHE A 143 -7.38 -7.16 -15.61
C PHE A 143 -7.43 -6.15 -16.76
#